data_AF-W9BST8-F1
#
_entry.id   AF-W9BST8-F1
#
_cell.length_a   1.000
_cell.length_b   1.000
_cell.length_c   1.000
_cell.angle_alpha   90.00
_cell.angle_beta   90.00
_cell.angle_gamma   90.00
#
_symmetry.space_group_name_H-M   'P 1'
#
loop_
_entity.id
_entity.type
_entity.pdbx_description
1 polymer ?
#
loop_
_entity_poly.entity_id
_entity_poly.type
_entity_poly.pdbx_seq_one_letter_code
_entity_poly.pdbx_strand_id
1 'polypeptide(L)'
;MARTWPVLLLILAVAALVLVLPRQTARAQMLAFASPMDAASQGRVRRVQSDLARHVESWQGARDCHAPARARAALKPVLARWLGGRMTDRPTERLARWGYHSGDIWHEAQVIGGQPQCRAGFRRVIAFADFR
;
A
#
# COMPACT_ATOMS: atom_id res chain seq x y z
N MET A 1 -1.77 5.38 -53.59
CA MET A 1 -1.28 4.59 -52.45
C MET A 1 -0.63 5.52 -51.42
N ALA A 2 -1.40 6.28 -50.63
CA ALA A 2 -0.86 7.32 -49.74
C ALA A 2 -1.70 7.51 -48.45
N ARG A 3 -2.23 6.42 -47.87
CA ARG A 3 -3.22 6.50 -46.79
C ARG A 3 -2.94 5.62 -45.56
N THR A 4 -1.74 5.05 -45.46
CA THR A 4 -1.33 4.18 -44.34
C THR A 4 -0.33 4.87 -43.38
N TRP A 5 0.35 5.90 -43.86
CA TRP A 5 1.35 6.64 -43.07
C TRP A 5 0.81 7.35 -41.82
N PRO A 6 -0.37 8.02 -41.82
CA PRO A 6 -0.87 8.67 -40.62
C PRO A 6 -1.31 7.66 -39.55
N VAL A 7 -1.76 6.47 -39.97
CA VAL A 7 -2.14 5.38 -39.05
C VAL A 7 -0.91 4.82 -38.34
N LEU A 8 0.19 4.65 -39.07
CA LEU A 8 1.44 4.13 -38.50
C LEU A 8 2.06 5.11 -37.49
N LEU A 9 1.98 6.42 -37.77
CA LEU A 9 2.41 7.47 -36.84
C LEU A 9 1.53 7.53 -35.59
N LEU A 10 0.21 7.34 -35.72
CA LEU A 10 -0.71 7.26 -34.58
C LEU A 10 -0.41 6.04 -33.69
N ILE A 11 -0.13 4.87 -34.28
CA ILE A 11 0.22 3.67 -33.52
C ILE A 11 1.54 3.87 -32.77
N LEU A 12 2.55 4.46 -33.41
CA LEU A 12 3.85 4.76 -32.77
C LEU A 12 3.70 5.78 -31.65
N ALA A 13 2.90 6.83 -31.84
CA ALA A 13 2.62 7.83 -30.81
C ALA A 13 1.88 7.22 -29.61
N VAL A 14 0.90 6.34 -29.82
CA VAL A 14 0.20 5.63 -28.74
C VAL A 14 1.14 4.67 -28.00
N ALA A 15 1.98 3.93 -28.72
CA ALA A 15 2.98 3.05 -28.10
C ALA A 15 4.00 3.81 -27.26
N ALA A 16 4.48 4.97 -27.75
CA ALA A 16 5.35 5.87 -27.01
C ALA A 16 4.64 6.44 -25.76
N LEU A 17 3.36 6.81 -25.86
CA LEU A 17 2.59 7.33 -24.72
C LEU A 17 2.43 6.28 -23.61
N VAL A 18 2.26 5.00 -23.95
CA VAL A 18 2.21 3.88 -22.98
C VAL A 18 3.55 3.66 -22.27
N LEU A 19 4.67 3.96 -22.93
CA LEU A 19 6.02 3.88 -22.33
C LEU A 19 6.34 5.07 -21.42
N VAL A 20 5.78 6.25 -21.70
CA VAL A 20 6.02 7.48 -20.94
C VAL A 20 5.06 7.65 -19.76
N LEU A 21 3.91 6.94 -19.76
CA LEU A 21 3.02 6.96 -18.60
C LEU A 21 3.75 6.36 -17.39
N PRO A 22 3.94 7.12 -16.29
CA PRO A 22 4.56 6.60 -15.10
C PRO A 22 3.66 5.50 -14.55
N ARG A 23 4.09 4.24 -14.72
CA ARG A 23 3.52 3.13 -13.96
C ARG A 23 3.73 3.50 -12.50
N GLN A 24 2.67 3.96 -11.84
CA GLN A 24 2.69 4.29 -10.43
C GLN A 24 2.99 2.99 -9.67
N THR A 25 4.28 2.73 -9.50
CA THR A 25 4.78 1.69 -8.63
C THR A 25 4.22 1.98 -7.26
N ALA A 26 3.64 0.97 -6.61
CA ALA A 26 3.19 1.10 -5.25
C ALA A 26 4.43 1.44 -4.38
N ARG A 27 4.56 2.72 -4.02
CA ARG A 27 5.67 3.25 -3.21
C ARG A 27 5.34 3.19 -1.74
N ALA A 28 6.38 3.18 -0.93
CA ALA A 28 6.33 3.40 0.51
C ALA A 28 5.35 4.55 0.84
N GLN A 29 4.29 4.24 1.58
CA GLN A 29 3.28 5.21 2.00
C GLN A 29 3.41 5.41 3.50
N MET A 30 3.62 6.66 3.90
CA MET A 30 3.42 7.09 5.27
C MET A 30 2.03 7.70 5.36
N LEU A 31 1.19 7.11 6.21
CA LEU A 31 -0.13 7.65 6.54
C LEU A 31 -0.21 7.79 8.05
N ALA A 32 -0.54 8.99 8.50
CA ALA A 32 -0.73 9.31 9.89
C ALA A 32 -2.06 10.03 10.06
N PHE A 33 -2.85 9.58 11.02
CA PHE A 33 -4.15 10.12 11.37
C PHE A 33 -4.08 10.59 12.82
N ALA A 34 -4.30 11.89 13.02
CA ALA A 34 -4.47 12.45 14.36
C ALA A 34 -5.93 12.25 14.81
N SER A 35 -6.12 11.91 16.07
CA SER A 35 -7.43 11.91 16.69
C SER A 35 -7.85 13.37 16.98
N PRO A 36 -9.13 13.73 16.79
CA PRO A 36 -9.63 15.09 17.11
C PRO A 36 -9.33 15.53 18.55
N MET A 37 -9.15 14.57 19.47
CA MET A 37 -8.86 14.82 20.88
C MET A 37 -7.36 14.97 21.22
N ASP A 38 -6.45 14.82 20.24
CA ASP A 38 -4.98 14.96 20.45
C ASP A 38 -4.61 16.37 20.94
N ALA A 39 -5.31 17.40 20.46
CA ALA A 39 -5.05 18.80 20.81
C ALA A 39 -5.42 19.17 22.26
N ALA A 40 -6.28 18.40 22.93
CA ALA A 40 -6.88 18.78 24.21
C ALA A 40 -6.22 18.15 25.43
N SER A 41 -5.27 17.22 25.26
CA SER A 41 -4.66 16.49 26.37
C SER A 41 -3.22 16.91 26.61
N GLN A 42 -2.86 17.19 27.87
CA GLN A 42 -1.46 17.27 28.32
C GLN A 42 -1.14 15.96 29.05
N GLY A 43 -0.10 15.26 28.61
CA GLY A 43 0.27 13.95 29.16
C GLY A 43 1.40 13.27 28.40
N ARG A 44 2.03 12.27 29.02
CA ARG A 44 3.13 11.50 28.40
C ARG A 44 2.58 10.62 27.28
N VAL A 45 3.05 10.82 26.06
CA VAL A 45 2.68 9.97 24.91
C VAL A 45 3.38 8.62 25.00
N ARG A 46 2.59 7.55 24.91
CA ARG A 46 3.08 6.18 24.81
C ARG A 46 2.86 5.65 23.39
N ARG A 47 3.97 5.50 22.66
CA ARG A 47 3.98 4.95 21.30
C ARG A 47 4.11 3.44 21.32
N VAL A 48 3.21 2.74 20.64
CA VAL A 48 3.32 1.32 20.31
C VAL A 48 3.52 1.16 18.81
N GLN A 49 4.36 0.20 18.42
CA GLN A 49 4.66 -0.07 17.01
C GLN A 49 4.72 -1.58 16.76
N SER A 50 4.45 -1.98 15.52
CA SER A 50 4.61 -3.38 15.09
C SER A 50 4.90 -3.44 13.60
N ASP A 51 5.75 -4.38 13.20
CA ASP A 51 5.85 -4.76 11.80
C ASP A 51 4.73 -5.73 11.43
N LEU A 52 3.89 -5.33 10.47
CA LEU A 52 2.73 -6.06 9.99
C LEU A 52 2.99 -6.76 8.66
N ALA A 53 4.16 -6.61 8.04
CA ALA A 53 4.42 -7.14 6.69
C ALA A 53 4.10 -8.64 6.57
N ARG A 54 4.48 -9.44 7.57
CA ARG A 54 4.23 -10.89 7.60
C ARG A 54 2.76 -11.27 7.81
N HIS A 55 1.92 -10.34 8.25
CA HIS A 55 0.50 -10.53 8.45
C HIS A 55 -0.33 -10.06 7.25
N VAL A 56 0.28 -9.32 6.33
CA VAL A 56 -0.38 -8.87 5.10
C VAL A 56 -0.22 -9.95 4.04
N GLU A 57 -1.34 -10.43 3.54
CA GLU A 57 -1.36 -11.43 2.47
C GLU A 57 -0.73 -10.86 1.20
N SER A 58 0.06 -11.69 0.52
CA SER A 58 0.54 -11.39 -0.82
C SER A 58 -0.63 -11.41 -1.81
N TRP A 59 -0.58 -10.58 -2.84
CA TRP A 59 -1.57 -10.55 -3.92
C TRP A 59 -0.97 -10.99 -5.25
N GLN A 60 -1.83 -11.37 -6.20
CA GLN A 60 -1.43 -11.89 -7.51
C GLN A 60 -2.25 -11.28 -8.66
N GLY A 61 -1.66 -11.24 -9.86
CA GLY A 61 -2.33 -10.88 -11.12
C GLY A 61 -1.39 -10.25 -12.16
N ALA A 62 -1.52 -10.65 -13.43
CA ALA A 62 -0.60 -10.27 -14.51
C ALA A 62 -0.56 -8.75 -14.82
N ARG A 63 -1.68 -8.03 -14.65
CA ARG A 63 -1.75 -6.56 -14.78
C ARG A 63 -1.82 -5.84 -13.43
N ASP A 64 -2.27 -6.55 -12.40
CA ASP A 64 -2.72 -5.95 -11.14
C ASP A 64 -1.66 -5.99 -10.03
N CYS A 65 -0.57 -6.75 -10.17
CA CYS A 65 0.40 -6.90 -9.09
C CYS A 65 1.10 -5.59 -8.69
N HIS A 66 1.26 -4.66 -9.63
CA HIS A 66 1.83 -3.34 -9.37
C HIS A 66 0.79 -2.30 -8.93
N ALA A 67 -0.51 -2.64 -8.91
CA ALA A 67 -1.57 -1.69 -8.65
C ALA A 67 -1.58 -1.28 -7.16
N PRO A 68 -1.43 0.02 -6.83
CA PRO A 68 -1.47 0.50 -5.44
C PRO A 68 -2.77 0.15 -4.71
N ALA A 69 -3.88 0.02 -5.44
CA ALA A 69 -5.17 -0.37 -4.88
C ALA A 69 -5.14 -1.79 -4.27
N ARG A 70 -4.41 -2.73 -4.88
CA ARG A 70 -4.28 -4.11 -4.35
C ARG A 70 -3.47 -4.13 -3.06
N ALA A 71 -2.35 -3.40 -3.04
CA ALA A 71 -1.53 -3.26 -1.84
C ALA A 71 -2.35 -2.68 -0.66
N ARG A 72 -3.16 -1.64 -0.92
CA ARG A 72 -4.06 -1.06 0.09
C ARG A 72 -5.16 -2.03 0.52
N ALA A 73 -5.77 -2.75 -0.42
CA ALA A 73 -6.80 -3.73 -0.12
C ALA A 73 -6.29 -4.86 0.77
N ALA A 74 -5.06 -5.34 0.53
CA ALA A 74 -4.40 -6.33 1.37
C ALA A 74 -4.05 -5.79 2.77
N LEU A 75 -3.57 -4.54 2.85
CA LEU A 75 -3.14 -3.94 4.12
C LEU A 75 -4.30 -3.56 5.06
N LYS A 76 -5.39 -3.00 4.52
CA LYS A 76 -6.49 -2.43 5.30
C LYS A 76 -7.04 -3.36 6.40
N PRO A 77 -7.40 -4.64 6.14
CA PRO A 77 -7.95 -5.50 7.18
C PRO A 77 -6.95 -5.80 8.30
N VAL A 78 -5.67 -5.96 7.96
CA VAL A 78 -4.60 -6.24 8.94
C VAL A 78 -4.38 -5.04 9.85
N LEU A 79 -4.33 -3.84 9.26
CA LEU A 79 -4.15 -2.60 10.02
C LEU A 79 -5.34 -2.31 10.93
N ALA A 80 -6.57 -2.53 10.45
CA ALA A 80 -7.78 -2.35 11.25
C ALA A 80 -7.82 -3.33 12.44
N ARG A 81 -7.51 -4.61 12.21
CA ARG A 81 -7.46 -5.62 13.27
C ARG A 81 -6.38 -5.29 14.30
N TRP A 82 -5.19 -4.89 13.84
CA TRP A 82 -4.10 -4.50 14.73
C TRP A 82 -4.46 -3.29 15.59
N LEU A 83 -4.99 -2.22 14.98
CA LEU A 83 -5.37 -1.00 15.72
C LEU A 83 -6.51 -1.29 16.71
N GLY A 84 -7.53 -2.04 16.28
CA GLY A 84 -8.64 -2.47 17.15
C GLY A 84 -8.13 -3.24 18.36
N GLY A 85 -7.23 -4.21 18.16
CA GLY A 85 -6.59 -4.93 19.27
C GLY A 85 -5.83 -3.99 20.23
N ARG A 86 -5.07 -3.02 19.71
CA ARG A 86 -4.36 -2.05 20.56
C ARG A 86 -5.28 -1.17 21.39
N MET A 87 -6.44 -0.80 20.85
CA MET A 87 -7.47 -0.06 21.58
C MET A 87 -8.15 -0.94 22.64
N THR A 88 -8.45 -2.19 22.33
CA THR A 88 -9.03 -3.14 23.29
C THR A 88 -8.08 -3.50 24.43
N ASP A 89 -6.79 -3.62 24.16
CA ASP A 89 -5.75 -3.87 25.19
C ASP A 89 -5.59 -2.69 26.17
N ARG A 90 -6.08 -1.49 25.80
CA ARG A 90 -5.86 -0.22 26.53
C ARG A 90 -7.16 0.57 26.65
N PRO A 91 -8.20 0.03 27.31
CA PRO A 91 -9.51 0.67 27.36
C PRO A 91 -9.51 2.01 28.12
N THR A 92 -8.49 2.24 28.96
CA THR A 92 -8.33 3.48 29.74
C THR A 92 -7.43 4.51 29.08
N GLU A 93 -6.62 4.13 28.08
CA GLU A 93 -5.74 5.06 27.36
C GLU A 93 -6.47 5.61 26.12
N ARG A 94 -6.31 6.90 25.84
CA ARG A 94 -6.93 7.55 24.68
C ARG A 94 -5.99 7.50 23.48
N LEU A 95 -6.53 7.10 22.33
CA LEU A 95 -5.78 7.14 21.08
C LEU A 95 -5.58 8.59 20.62
N ALA A 96 -4.33 9.04 20.60
CA ALA A 96 -3.94 10.37 20.17
C ALA A 96 -3.63 10.41 18.67
N ARG A 97 -2.83 9.46 18.19
CA ARG A 97 -2.42 9.36 16.79
C ARG A 97 -2.22 7.92 16.39
N TRP A 98 -2.45 7.59 15.13
CA TRP A 98 -2.05 6.29 14.61
C TRP A 98 -1.69 6.40 13.14
N GLY A 99 -1.05 5.37 12.62
CA GLY A 99 -0.65 5.37 11.24
C GLY A 99 0.17 4.16 10.87
N TYR A 100 0.72 4.20 9.68
CA TYR A 100 1.69 3.21 9.23
C TYR A 100 2.70 3.80 8.27
N HIS A 101 3.83 3.11 8.17
CA HIS A 101 4.87 3.30 7.18
C HIS A 101 5.09 1.96 6.47
N SER A 102 4.73 1.88 5.19
CA SER A 102 5.11 0.72 4.37
C SER A 102 6.47 0.97 3.73
N GLY A 103 7.35 -0.04 3.78
CA GLY A 103 8.58 -0.06 2.98
C GLY A 103 8.30 -0.53 1.54
N ASP A 104 9.34 -0.99 0.85
CA ASP A 104 9.22 -1.46 -0.52
C ASP A 104 8.29 -2.67 -0.65
N ILE A 105 7.58 -2.71 -1.78
CA ILE A 105 6.79 -3.85 -2.20
C ILE A 105 7.66 -4.72 -3.09
N TRP A 106 7.83 -5.98 -2.71
CA TRP A 106 8.48 -6.97 -3.56
C TRP A 106 7.51 -7.45 -4.63
N HIS A 107 8.05 -7.77 -5.80
CA HIS A 107 7.31 -8.31 -6.93
C HIS A 107 8.09 -9.52 -7.46
N GLU A 108 7.36 -10.58 -7.79
CA GLU A 108 7.90 -11.83 -8.29
C GLU A 108 7.10 -12.24 -9.52
N ALA A 109 7.78 -12.39 -10.65
CA ALA A 109 7.17 -12.94 -11.86
C ALA A 109 7.16 -14.47 -11.78
N GLN A 110 6.03 -15.07 -12.08
CA GLN A 110 5.84 -16.52 -12.03
C GLN A 110 5.09 -17.01 -13.27
N VAL A 111 5.25 -18.27 -13.65
CA VAL A 111 4.48 -18.90 -14.74
C VAL A 111 3.66 -20.03 -14.15
N ILE A 112 2.33 -19.91 -14.21
CA ILE A 112 1.40 -20.91 -13.66
C ILE A 112 0.49 -21.38 -14.80
N GLY A 113 0.54 -22.67 -15.11
CA GLY A 113 -0.24 -23.25 -16.22
C GLY A 113 0.10 -22.63 -17.59
N GLY A 114 1.37 -22.25 -17.81
CA GLY A 114 1.83 -21.61 -19.05
C GLY A 114 1.43 -20.13 -19.20
N GLN A 115 0.75 -19.55 -18.22
CA GLN A 115 0.36 -18.13 -18.23
C GLN A 115 1.31 -17.30 -17.35
N PRO A 116 1.79 -16.13 -17.83
CA PRO A 116 2.58 -15.22 -17.00
C PRO A 116 1.70 -14.65 -15.89
N GLN A 117 2.18 -14.77 -14.66
CA GLN A 117 1.59 -14.22 -13.46
C GLN A 117 2.62 -13.37 -12.71
N CYS A 118 2.13 -12.51 -11.83
CA CYS A 118 2.94 -11.70 -10.97
C CYS A 118 2.37 -11.76 -9.57
N ARG A 119 3.23 -12.01 -8.57
CA ARG A 119 2.92 -11.98 -7.15
C ARG A 119 3.62 -10.80 -6.52
N ALA A 120 2.98 -10.15 -5.56
CA ALA A 120 3.57 -9.05 -4.83
C ALA A 120 3.17 -9.06 -3.36
N GLY A 121 3.99 -8.41 -2.53
CA GLY A 121 3.78 -8.33 -1.09
C GLY A 121 4.61 -7.22 -0.47
N PHE A 122 4.30 -6.89 0.78
CA PHE A 122 5.09 -5.91 1.53
C PHE A 122 6.36 -6.55 2.09
N ARG A 123 7.51 -5.88 1.95
CA ARG A 123 8.73 -6.27 2.68
C ARG A 123 8.69 -5.82 4.14
N ARG A 124 8.07 -4.67 4.40
CA ARG A 124 8.00 -4.05 5.71
C ARG A 124 6.74 -3.19 5.83
N VAL A 125 6.05 -3.25 6.96
CA VAL A 125 4.91 -2.37 7.27
C VAL A 125 4.94 -2.04 8.74
N ILE A 126 5.48 -0.88 9.11
CA ILE A 126 5.49 -0.44 10.50
C ILE A 126 4.21 0.31 10.79
N ALA A 127 3.26 -0.32 11.47
CA ALA A 127 2.12 0.36 12.05
C ALA A 127 2.50 0.97 13.41
N PHE A 128 1.93 2.13 13.72
CA PHE A 128 2.12 2.79 15.00
C PHE A 128 0.81 3.37 15.53
N ALA A 129 0.73 3.46 16.85
CA ALA A 129 -0.34 4.11 17.58
C ALA A 129 0.24 4.78 18.83
N ASP A 130 -0.16 6.02 19.05
CA ASP A 130 0.23 6.87 20.15
C ASP A 130 -0.97 7.00 21.08
N PHE A 131 -0.78 6.62 22.33
CA PHE A 131 -1.80 6.65 23.38
C PHE A 131 -1.41 7.64 24.48
N ARG A 132 -2.41 8.12 25.23
CA ARG A 132 -2.26 9.03 26.37
C ARG A 132 -3.21 8.66 27.50
#